data_AF-A0A1F8PQ17-F1
#
_entry.id   AF-A0A1F8PQ17-F1
#
_cell.length_a   1.000
_cell.length_b   1.000
_cell.length_c   1.000
_cell.angle_alpha   90.00
_cell.angle_beta   90.00
_cell.angle_gamma   90.00
#
_symmetry.space_group_name_H-M   'P 1'
#
loop_
_entity.id
_entity.type
_entity.pdbx_description
1 polymer ?
#
loop_
_entity_poly.entity_id
_entity_poly.type
_entity_poly.pdbx_seq_one_letter_code
_entity_poly.pdbx_strand_id
1 'polypeptide(L)'
;MSKRKAQPKKSPLPLVALIAGGTLLIVAAIYFSFQGGEQDSGTPLLSIDQQVIDFGDVKLDTTVSFAITVTNNGDGVLRFTDEPSIQVVEGC
;
A
#
# COMPACT_ATOMS: atom_id res chain seq x y z
N MET A 1 37.31 -26.07 66.04
CA MET A 1 36.10 -25.38 65.53
C MET A 1 36.50 -24.46 64.39
N SER A 2 36.04 -24.68 63.16
CA SER A 2 36.19 -23.70 62.07
C SER A 2 34.95 -23.77 61.18
N LYS A 3 34.14 -22.72 61.19
CA LYS A 3 32.90 -22.63 60.39
C LYS A 3 33.24 -22.01 59.04
N ARG A 4 33.18 -22.79 57.95
CA ARG A 4 33.24 -22.28 56.59
C ARG A 4 31.94 -21.52 56.28
N LYS A 5 32.02 -20.21 56.08
CA LYS A 5 30.91 -19.39 55.60
C LYS A 5 30.66 -19.70 54.12
N ALA A 6 29.46 -20.17 53.79
CA ALA A 6 29.03 -20.34 52.40
C ALA A 6 28.81 -18.97 51.76
N GLN A 7 29.45 -18.70 50.62
CA GLN A 7 29.25 -17.48 49.85
C GLN A 7 28.01 -17.60 48.95
N PRO A 8 27.16 -16.57 48.85
CA PRO A 8 25.94 -16.62 48.03
C PRO A 8 26.29 -16.55 46.53
N LYS A 9 25.80 -17.54 45.78
CA LYS A 9 25.99 -17.66 44.32
C LYS A 9 25.14 -16.61 43.61
N LYS A 10 25.76 -15.60 42.98
CA LYS A 10 25.05 -14.59 42.18
C LYS A 10 24.43 -15.25 40.95
N SER A 11 23.10 -15.24 40.84
CA SER A 11 22.39 -15.82 39.69
C SER A 11 22.43 -14.87 38.48
N PRO A 12 22.51 -15.38 37.24
CA PRO A 12 22.60 -14.56 36.03
C PRO A 12 21.26 -14.01 35.53
N LEU A 13 20.16 -14.28 36.26
CA LEU A 13 18.80 -13.85 35.90
C LEU A 13 18.66 -12.38 35.47
N PRO A 14 19.23 -11.38 36.18
CA PRO A 14 19.06 -9.98 35.76
C PRO A 14 19.77 -9.67 34.44
N LEU A 15 20.85 -10.38 34.12
CA LEU A 15 21.62 -10.18 32.89
C LEU A 15 20.90 -10.80 31.69
N VAL A 16 20.28 -11.96 31.87
CA VAL A 16 19.44 -12.61 30.85
C VAL A 16 18.18 -11.77 30.57
N ALA A 17 17.55 -11.22 31.61
CA ALA A 17 16.39 -10.33 31.44
C ALA A 17 16.75 -9.05 30.67
N LEU A 18 17.94 -8.48 30.91
CA LEU A 18 18.46 -7.33 30.16
C LEU A 18 18.67 -7.65 28.69
N ILE A 19 19.27 -8.79 28.38
CA ILE A 19 19.51 -9.21 26.99
C ILE A 19 18.18 -9.44 26.27
N ALA A 20 17.25 -10.17 26.89
CA ALA A 20 15.94 -10.46 26.32
C ALA A 20 15.10 -9.19 26.10
N GLY A 21 15.15 -8.24 27.04
CA GLY A 21 14.51 -6.93 26.88
C GLY A 21 15.14 -6.13 25.74
N GLY A 22 16.47 -6.11 25.65
CA GLY A 22 17.20 -5.40 24.60
C GLY A 22 16.93 -5.96 23.21
N THR A 23 16.93 -7.28 23.04
CA THR A 23 16.61 -7.90 21.74
C THR A 23 15.17 -7.62 21.32
N LEU A 24 14.22 -7.65 22.25
CA LEU A 24 12.81 -7.37 21.96
C LEU A 24 12.61 -5.91 21.51
N LEU A 25 13.29 -4.95 22.15
CA LEU A 25 13.26 -3.54 21.73
C LEU A 25 13.86 -3.32 20.35
N ILE A 26 14.97 -4.00 20.02
CA ILE A 26 15.59 -3.91 18.68
C ILE A 26 14.65 -4.48 17.62
N VAL A 27 14.03 -5.64 17.86
CA VAL A 27 13.06 -6.24 16.92
C VAL A 27 11.86 -5.32 16.71
N ALA A 28 11.33 -4.71 17.79
CA ALA A 28 10.24 -3.77 17.68
C ALA A 28 10.62 -2.52 16.87
N ALA A 29 11.80 -1.95 17.12
CA ALA A 29 12.28 -0.78 16.37
C ALA A 29 12.45 -1.07 14.88
N ILE A 30 13.00 -2.24 14.54
CA ILE A 30 13.11 -2.73 13.16
C ILE A 30 11.71 -2.86 12.54
N TYR A 31 10.78 -3.53 13.23
CA TYR A 31 9.41 -3.73 12.75
C TYR A 31 8.67 -2.41 12.49
N PHE A 32 8.80 -1.42 13.37
CA PHE A 32 8.19 -0.10 13.17
C PHE A 32 8.90 0.74 12.11
N SER A 33 10.22 0.56 11.92
CA SER A 33 10.98 1.27 10.87
C SER A 33 10.59 0.83 9.46
N PHE A 34 10.15 -0.43 9.30
CA PHE A 34 9.69 -0.98 8.03
C PHE A 34 8.17 -0.81 7.78
N GLN A 35 7.44 -0.20 8.71
CA GLN A 35 5.99 0.09 8.57
C GLN A 35 5.70 1.39 7.81
N GLY A 36 6.66 1.94 7.07
CA GLY A 36 6.42 3.06 6.16
C GLY A 36 5.45 2.64 5.06
N GLY A 37 4.14 2.76 5.34
CA GLY A 37 3.09 2.60 4.36
C GLY A 37 3.32 3.59 3.22
N GLU A 38 3.10 3.14 1.99
CA GLU A 38 3.13 3.97 0.81
C GLU A 38 2.14 5.11 1.02
N GLN A 39 2.65 6.26 1.43
CA GLN A 39 1.86 7.45 1.62
C GLN A 39 1.64 7.99 0.21
N ASP A 40 0.50 7.61 -0.38
CA ASP A 40 -0.04 8.19 -1.62
C ASP A 40 -0.16 9.70 -1.38
N SER A 41 0.95 10.39 -1.56
CA SER A 41 1.12 11.83 -1.40
C SER A 41 0.99 12.48 -2.77
N GLY A 42 0.46 13.70 -2.79
CA GLY A 42 0.10 14.40 -4.03
C GLY A 42 -1.40 14.35 -4.33
N THR A 43 -1.80 15.05 -5.38
CA THR A 43 -3.18 15.12 -5.86
C THR A 43 -3.25 14.45 -7.23
N PRO A 44 -3.99 13.34 -7.39
CA PRO A 44 -4.19 12.76 -8.72
C PRO A 44 -5.03 13.71 -9.58
N LEU A 45 -4.71 13.83 -10.86
CA LEU A 45 -5.45 14.65 -11.82
C LEU A 45 -5.78 13.82 -13.05
N LEU A 46 -7.05 13.42 -13.16
CA LEU A 46 -7.55 12.62 -14.27
C LEU A 46 -7.74 13.49 -15.52
N SER A 47 -7.17 13.03 -16.64
CA SER A 47 -7.45 13.55 -17.97
C SER A 47 -7.85 12.41 -18.90
N ILE A 48 -8.86 12.66 -19.72
CA ILE A 48 -9.39 11.70 -20.70
C ILE A 48 -9.30 12.36 -22.08
N ASP A 49 -8.88 11.61 -23.09
CA ASP A 49 -8.76 12.10 -24.47
C ASP A 49 -10.12 12.33 -25.14
N GLN A 50 -11.11 11.50 -24.82
CA GLN A 50 -12.44 11.53 -25.43
C GLN A 50 -13.54 11.28 -24.39
N GLN A 51 -14.53 12.18 -24.31
CA GLN A 51 -15.70 12.04 -23.43
C GLN A 51 -16.94 11.49 -24.16
N VAL A 52 -17.01 11.71 -25.48
CA VAL A 52 -18.10 11.27 -26.34
C VAL A 52 -17.50 10.53 -27.53
N ILE A 53 -18.06 9.37 -27.83
CA ILE A 53 -17.70 8.56 -28.97
C ILE A 53 -18.90 8.52 -29.89
N ASP A 54 -18.72 9.04 -31.10
CA ASP A 54 -19.73 9.04 -32.15
C ASP A 54 -19.20 8.24 -33.34
N PHE A 55 -19.90 7.15 -33.67
CA PHE A 55 -19.56 6.30 -34.81
C PHE A 55 -20.29 6.72 -36.09
N GLY A 56 -21.21 7.68 -36.01
CA GLY A 56 -22.11 8.06 -37.10
C GLY A 56 -22.95 6.88 -37.58
N ASP A 57 -23.18 6.83 -38.90
CA ASP A 57 -23.93 5.75 -39.54
C ASP A 57 -23.10 4.47 -39.64
N VAL A 58 -23.40 3.51 -38.76
CA VAL A 58 -22.81 2.16 -38.78
C VAL A 58 -23.77 1.19 -39.45
N LYS A 59 -23.28 0.40 -40.41
CA LYS A 59 -24.10 -0.63 -41.07
C LYS A 59 -24.45 -1.75 -40.09
N LEU A 60 -25.60 -2.39 -40.30
CA LEU A 60 -25.97 -3.60 -39.57
C LEU A 60 -24.86 -4.65 -39.66
N ASP A 61 -24.69 -5.43 -38.59
CA ASP A 61 -23.68 -6.48 -38.45
C ASP A 61 -22.22 -5.99 -38.55
N THR A 62 -21.97 -4.70 -38.32
CA THR A 62 -20.61 -4.14 -38.26
C THR A 62 -20.16 -3.99 -36.81
N THR A 63 -19.09 -4.69 -36.43
CA THR A 63 -18.43 -4.47 -35.14
C THR A 63 -17.57 -3.22 -35.21
N VAL A 64 -17.82 -2.27 -34.30
CA VAL A 64 -16.98 -1.10 -34.10
C VAL A 64 -16.25 -1.22 -32.76
N SER A 65 -15.02 -0.71 -32.73
CA SER A 65 -14.18 -0.70 -31.54
C SER A 65 -13.59 0.69 -31.36
N PHE A 66 -13.41 1.09 -30.11
CA PHE A 66 -12.77 2.35 -29.73
C PHE A 66 -11.82 2.10 -28.57
N ALA A 67 -10.91 3.05 -28.34
CA ALA A 67 -10.02 3.06 -27.20
C ALA A 67 -10.08 4.45 -26.57
N ILE A 68 -10.06 4.50 -25.24
CA ILE A 68 -9.99 5.73 -24.46
C ILE A 68 -8.65 5.74 -23.73
N THR A 69 -7.93 6.85 -23.82
CA THR A 69 -6.70 7.05 -23.07
C THR A 69 -7.00 7.79 -21.79
N VAL A 70 -6.67 7.16 -20.66
CA VAL A 70 -6.74 7.76 -19.33
C VAL A 70 -5.34 8.14 -18.89
N THR A 71 -5.12 9.42 -18.60
CA THR A 71 -3.83 9.96 -18.17
C THR A 71 -3.96 10.59 -16.79
N ASN A 72 -3.05 10.24 -15.88
CA ASN A 72 -2.85 10.97 -14.64
C ASN A 72 -1.85 12.10 -14.87
N ASN A 73 -2.34 13.34 -14.93
CA ASN A 73 -1.53 14.55 -15.05
C ASN A 73 -1.14 15.14 -13.68
N GLY A 74 -1.52 14.47 -12.59
CA GLY A 74 -1.26 14.89 -11.22
C GLY A 74 0.06 14.35 -10.69
N ASP A 75 0.40 14.78 -9.48
CA ASP A 75 1.58 14.32 -8.74
C ASP A 75 1.24 13.23 -7.71
N GLY A 76 -0.05 12.93 -7.51
CA GLY A 76 -0.53 11.83 -6.68
C GLY A 76 -0.86 10.56 -7.46
N VAL A 77 -1.00 9.43 -6.76
CA VAL A 77 -1.37 8.14 -7.37
C VAL A 77 -2.85 8.13 -7.75
N LEU A 78 -3.15 7.88 -9.04
CA LEU A 78 -4.52 7.68 -9.53
C LEU A 78 -4.92 6.21 -9.36
N ARG A 79 -5.99 5.93 -8.60
CA ARG A 79 -6.57 4.59 -8.43
C ARG A 79 -8.05 4.62 -8.83
N PHE A 80 -8.50 3.59 -9.54
CA PHE A 80 -9.93 3.38 -9.77
C PHE A 80 -10.54 2.73 -8.52
N THR A 81 -11.56 3.38 -7.94
CA THR A 81 -12.30 2.84 -6.78
C THR A 81 -13.39 1.88 -7.20
N ASP A 82 -13.92 2.06 -8.41
CA ASP A 82 -15.04 1.33 -8.97
C ASP A 82 -14.71 0.93 -10.41
N GLU A 83 -15.48 -0.02 -10.94
CA GLU A 83 -15.34 -0.46 -12.32
C GLU A 83 -15.72 0.69 -13.29
N PRO A 84 -14.83 1.09 -14.21
CA PRO A 84 -15.14 2.12 -15.19
C PRO A 84 -16.29 1.69 -16.09
N SER A 85 -17.28 2.56 -16.29
CA SER A 85 -18.46 2.27 -17.12
C SER A 85 -18.65 3.31 -18.22
N ILE A 86 -19.25 2.86 -19.32
CA ILE A 86 -19.71 3.69 -20.43
C ILE A 86 -21.23 3.66 -20.45
N GLN A 87 -21.86 4.75 -20.89
CA GLN A 87 -23.31 4.84 -21.06
C GLN A 87 -23.63 5.14 -22.51
N VAL A 88 -24.58 4.40 -23.07
CA VAL A 88 -25.13 4.69 -24.40
C VAL A 88 -26.04 5.90 -24.26
N VAL A 89 -25.69 6.99 -24.93
CA VAL A 89 -26.48 8.23 -24.92
C VAL A 89 -27.56 8.17 -25.99
N GLU A 90 -27.22 7.72 -27.18
CA GLU A 90 -28.11 7.55 -28.33
C GLU A 90 -27.72 6.29 -29.13
N GLY A 91 -28.72 5.59 -29.68
CA GLY A 91 -28.55 4.29 -30.37
C GLY A 91 -29.48 3.20 -29.79
N CYS A 92 -29.91 2.25 -30.62
CA CYS A 92 -30.81 1.14 -30.26
C CYS A 92 -30.10 -0.21 -30.35
#